data_AF-A0A354PEZ7-F1
#
_entry.id   AF-A0A354PEZ7-F1
#
_cell.length_a   1.000
_cell.length_b   1.000
_cell.length_c   1.000
_cell.angle_alpha   90.00
_cell.angle_beta   90.00
_cell.angle_gamma   90.00
#
_symmetry.space_group_name_H-M   'P 1'
#
loop_
_entity.id
_entity.type
_entity.pdbx_description
1 polymer ?
#
loop_
_entity_poly.entity_id
_entity_poly.type
_entity_poly.pdbx_seq_one_letter_code
_entity_poly.pdbx_strand_id
1 'polypeptide(L)'
;MKIHLTRKMFSAGSLPKPKPTQDISSLAERLDVLRLVFAAEHLSDLVSQSVKRDWNATQFLDELLRLEIERQEERRTAQSMRISQLPAARR
;
A
#
# COMPACT_ATOMS: atom_id res chain seq x y z
N MET A 1 17.50 -41.38 5.23
CA MET A 1 17.12 -41.57 3.81
C MET A 1 15.80 -40.84 3.49
N LYS A 2 15.80 -39.49 3.41
CA LYS A 2 14.58 -38.68 3.13
C LYS A 2 14.70 -37.79 1.87
N ILE A 3 15.85 -37.83 1.19
CA ILE A 3 16.20 -36.95 0.06
C ILE A 3 15.70 -37.48 -1.31
N HIS A 4 15.22 -38.72 -1.38
CA HIS A 4 14.70 -39.29 -2.63
C HIS A 4 13.21 -39.03 -2.87
N LEU A 5 12.45 -38.65 -1.83
CA LEU A 5 11.02 -38.35 -1.97
C LEU A 5 10.77 -36.97 -2.58
N THR A 6 11.62 -35.98 -2.28
CA THR A 6 11.51 -34.62 -2.83
C THR A 6 11.79 -34.56 -4.32
N ARG A 7 12.67 -35.40 -4.85
CA ARG A 7 12.98 -35.45 -6.29
C ARG A 7 11.87 -36.09 -7.13
N LYS A 8 11.11 -37.04 -6.55
CA LYS A 8 9.98 -37.71 -7.22
C LYS A 8 8.71 -36.84 -7.23
N MET A 9 8.57 -35.91 -6.28
CA MET A 9 7.48 -34.92 -6.30
C MET A 9 7.73 -33.77 -7.29
N PHE A 10 9.00 -33.42 -7.56
CA PHE A 10 9.34 -32.38 -8.53
C PHE A 10 8.98 -32.78 -9.97
N SER A 11 9.06 -34.08 -10.31
CA SER A 11 8.67 -34.61 -11.63
C SER A 11 7.15 -34.82 -11.80
N ALA A 12 6.36 -34.70 -10.73
CA ALA A 12 4.93 -34.98 -10.74
C ALA A 12 4.04 -33.75 -11.02
N GLY A 13 4.63 -32.56 -11.21
CA GLY A 13 3.90 -31.36 -11.64
C GLY A 13 2.79 -30.87 -10.69
N SER A 14 2.74 -31.37 -9.45
CA SER A 14 1.66 -31.08 -8.49
C SER A 14 2.14 -30.26 -7.30
N LEU A 15 2.95 -29.22 -7.54
CA LEU A 15 3.04 -28.15 -6.55
C LEU A 15 1.72 -27.37 -6.64
N PRO A 16 1.02 -27.12 -5.52
CA PRO A 16 -0.09 -26.18 -5.53
C PRO A 16 0.45 -24.88 -6.11
N LYS A 17 -0.14 -24.41 -7.23
CA LYS A 17 0.18 -23.09 -7.78
C LYS A 17 0.15 -22.12 -6.59
N PRO A 18 1.23 -21.35 -6.33
CA PRO A 18 1.20 -20.39 -5.23
C PRO A 18 -0.07 -19.58 -5.42
N LYS A 19 -0.91 -19.56 -4.38
CA LYS A 19 -2.13 -18.75 -4.29
C LYS A 19 -1.79 -17.42 -4.95
N PRO A 20 -2.55 -16.94 -5.95
CA PRO A 20 -2.14 -15.80 -6.76
C PRO A 20 -1.73 -14.71 -5.78
N THR A 21 -0.44 -14.39 -5.75
CA THR A 21 0.07 -13.26 -4.99
C THR A 21 -0.79 -12.12 -5.46
N GLN A 22 -1.72 -11.67 -4.62
CA GLN A 22 -2.67 -10.62 -4.98
C GLN A 22 -1.82 -9.49 -5.53
N ASP A 23 -2.07 -9.16 -6.79
CA ASP A 23 -1.17 -8.36 -7.58
C ASP A 23 -1.13 -6.94 -7.00
N ILE A 24 -0.07 -6.67 -6.23
CA ILE A 24 0.13 -5.40 -5.53
C ILE A 24 0.16 -4.25 -6.54
N SER A 25 0.69 -4.50 -7.75
CA SER A 25 0.70 -3.54 -8.85
C SER A 25 -0.71 -3.20 -9.33
N SER A 26 -1.55 -4.22 -9.55
CA SER A 26 -2.96 -4.01 -9.90
C SER A 26 -3.74 -3.25 -8.81
N LEU A 27 -3.38 -3.45 -7.53
CA LEU A 27 -4.00 -2.71 -6.42
C LEU A 27 -3.51 -1.26 -6.36
N ALA A 28 -2.22 -1.00 -6.59
CA ALA A 28 -1.65 0.34 -6.67
C ALA A 28 -2.27 1.15 -7.81
N GLU A 29 -2.48 0.55 -9.00
CA GLU A 29 -3.17 1.21 -10.11
C GLU A 29 -4.61 1.62 -9.74
N ARG A 30 -5.34 0.77 -9.01
CA ARG A 30 -6.70 1.11 -8.54
C ARG A 30 -6.69 2.22 -7.51
N LEU A 31 -5.69 2.24 -6.63
CA LEU A 31 -5.50 3.33 -5.67
C LEU A 31 -5.18 4.64 -6.40
N ASP A 32 -4.37 4.60 -7.45
CA ASP A 32 -4.07 5.76 -8.29
C ASP A 32 -5.32 6.31 -9.01
N VAL A 33 -6.18 5.43 -9.54
CA VAL A 33 -7.49 5.83 -10.12
C VAL A 33 -8.38 6.52 -9.08
N LEU A 34 -8.33 6.08 -7.82
CA LEU A 34 -9.04 6.70 -6.70
C LEU A 34 -8.36 7.98 -6.17
N ARG A 35 -7.27 8.42 -6.80
CA ARG A 35 -6.40 9.53 -6.37
C ARG A 35 -5.77 9.33 -4.99
N LEU A 36 -5.66 8.07 -4.55
CA LEU A 36 -4.94 7.66 -3.35
C LEU A 36 -3.46 7.40 -3.72
N VAL A 37 -2.82 8.42 -4.31
CA VAL A 37 -1.50 8.28 -4.96
C VAL A 37 -0.43 7.91 -3.93
N PHE A 38 -0.52 8.46 -2.72
CA PHE A 38 0.48 8.21 -1.69
C PHE A 38 0.31 6.81 -1.09
N ALA A 39 -0.93 6.38 -0.90
CA ALA A 39 -1.24 5.00 -0.56
C ALA A 39 -0.74 4.01 -1.63
N ALA A 40 -0.86 4.35 -2.92
CA ALA A 40 -0.37 3.52 -4.03
C ALA A 40 1.16 3.39 -4.01
N GLU A 41 1.89 4.49 -3.80
CA GLU A 41 3.35 4.51 -3.71
C GLU A 41 3.88 3.69 -2.53
N HIS A 42 3.21 3.77 -1.37
CA HIS A 42 3.63 3.10 -0.14
C HIS A 42 2.97 1.73 0.09
N LEU A 43 2.15 1.25 -0.86
CA LEU A 43 1.37 0.02 -0.72
C LEU A 43 2.25 -1.20 -0.41
N SER A 44 3.37 -1.36 -1.12
CA SER A 44 4.29 -2.48 -0.93
C SER A 44 4.90 -2.50 0.48
N ASP A 45 5.26 -1.33 1.00
CA ASP A 45 5.80 -1.20 2.36
C ASP A 45 4.71 -1.43 3.40
N LEU A 46 3.50 -0.93 3.18
CA LEU A 46 2.36 -1.11 4.07
C LEU A 46 1.97 -2.59 4.19
N VAL A 47 1.95 -3.32 3.06
CA VAL A 47 1.71 -4.77 3.05
C VAL A 47 2.83 -5.51 3.78
N SER A 48 4.08 -5.10 3.59
CA SER A 48 5.20 -5.69 4.33
C SER A 48 5.10 -5.45 5.84
N GLN A 49 4.62 -4.28 6.26
CA GLN A 49 4.38 -3.95 7.65
C GLN A 49 3.18 -4.69 8.24
N SER A 50 2.11 -4.86 7.47
CA SER A 50 0.91 -5.58 7.89
C SER A 50 1.22 -7.04 8.19
N VAL A 51 2.06 -7.68 7.38
CA VAL A 51 2.55 -9.05 7.63
C VAL A 51 3.46 -9.09 8.86
N LYS A 52 4.39 -8.13 9.02
CA LYS A 52 5.31 -8.10 10.16
C LYS A 52 4.60 -7.88 11.50
N ARG A 53 3.52 -7.09 11.51
CA ARG A 53 2.76 -6.71 12.70
C ARG A 53 1.48 -7.53 12.89
N ASP A 54 1.25 -8.52 12.03
CA ASP A 54 0.06 -9.37 12.01
C ASP A 54 -1.26 -8.56 12.01
N TRP A 55 -1.32 -7.54 11.16
CA TRP A 55 -2.51 -6.69 11.04
C TRP A 55 -3.68 -7.45 10.44
N ASN A 56 -4.86 -7.22 11.01
CA ASN A 56 -6.10 -7.61 10.37
C ASN A 56 -6.47 -6.64 9.23
N ALA A 57 -7.42 -7.04 8.39
CA ALA A 57 -7.82 -6.26 7.21
C ALA A 57 -8.31 -4.84 7.56
N THR A 58 -9.00 -4.67 8.69
CA THR A 58 -9.48 -3.37 9.14
C THR A 58 -8.32 -2.45 9.54
N GLN A 59 -7.32 -2.96 10.26
CA GLN A 59 -6.13 -2.21 10.63
C GLN A 59 -5.31 -1.78 9.42
N PHE A 60 -5.16 -2.68 8.43
CA PHE A 60 -4.48 -2.33 7.18
C PHE A 60 -5.18 -1.21 6.42
N LEU A 61 -6.51 -1.27 6.30
CA LEU A 61 -7.29 -0.23 5.63
C LEU A 61 -7.24 1.11 6.38
N ASP A 62 -7.30 1.08 7.71
CA ASP A 62 -7.22 2.29 8.53
C ASP A 62 -5.87 3.00 8.35
N GLU A 63 -4.76 2.27 8.41
CA GLU A 63 -3.43 2.84 8.18
C GLU A 63 -3.24 3.32 6.73
N LEU A 64 -3.80 2.61 5.75
CA LEU A 64 -3.78 3.05 4.35
C LEU A 64 -4.49 4.39 4.15
N LEU A 65 -5.67 4.56 4.75
CA LEU A 65 -6.45 5.79 4.67
C LEU A 65 -5.77 6.92 5.45
N ARG A 66 -5.21 6.61 6.62
CA ARG A 66 -4.48 7.55 7.46
C ARG A 66 -3.31 8.19 6.71
N LEU A 67 -2.50 7.39 6.00
CA LEU A 67 -1.38 7.90 5.21
C LEU A 67 -1.81 8.91 4.14
N GLU A 68 -2.95 8.66 3.49
CA GLU A 68 -3.47 9.59 2.49
C GLU A 68 -4.03 10.87 3.14
N ILE A 69 -4.77 10.74 4.24
CA ILE A 69 -5.37 11.88 4.96
C ILE A 69 -4.28 12.80 5.51
N GLU A 70 -3.25 12.27 6.18
CA GLU A 70 -2.15 13.07 6.74
C GLU A 70 -1.47 13.93 5.66
N ARG A 71 -1.25 13.39 4.45
CA ARG A 71 -0.68 14.15 3.33
C ARG A 71 -1.65 15.14 2.70
N GLN A 72 -2.95 14.84 2.64
CA GLN A 72 -3.94 15.81 2.19
C GLN A 72 -4.05 16.99 3.17
N GLU A 73 -3.95 16.74 4.46
CA GLU A 73 -3.92 17.77 5.49
C GLU A 73 -2.64 18.61 5.42
N GLU A 74 -1.47 18.00 5.20
CA GLU A 74 -0.23 18.74 4.96
C GLU A 74 -0.31 19.63 3.71
N ARG A 75 -0.87 19.11 2.60
CA ARG A 75 -1.09 19.88 1.37
C ARG A 75 -2.06 21.03 1.58
N ARG A 76 -3.18 20.79 2.26
CA ARG A 76 -4.16 21.83 2.61
C ARG A 76 -3.55 22.89 3.53
N THR A 77 -2.79 22.47 4.53
CA THR A 77 -2.13 23.39 5.47
C THR A 77 -1.07 24.22 4.77
N ALA A 78 -0.23 23.61 3.92
CA ALA A 78 0.75 24.33 3.11
C ALA A 78 0.09 25.28 2.11
N GLN A 79 -1.05 24.89 1.52
CA GLN A 79 -1.81 25.74 0.62
C GLN A 79 -2.49 26.90 1.36
N SER A 80 -3.09 26.66 2.52
CA SER A 80 -3.65 27.68 3.39
C SER A 80 -2.59 28.62 3.95
N MET A 81 -1.38 28.14 4.27
CA MET A 81 -0.25 28.99 4.65
C MET A 81 0.23 29.86 3.49
N ARG A 82 0.32 29.33 2.27
CA ARG A 82 0.64 30.14 1.07
C ARG A 82 -0.43 31.19 0.79
N ILE A 83 -1.72 30.86 0.95
CA ILE A 83 -2.83 31.80 0.76
C ILE A 83 -2.89 32.82 1.89
N SER A 84 -2.56 32.42 3.13
CA SER A 84 -2.48 33.34 4.27
C SER A 84 -1.24 34.25 4.23
N GLN A 85 -0.26 33.95 3.37
CA GLN A 85 0.84 34.86 3.02
C GLN A 85 0.49 35.83 1.88
N LEU A 86 -0.79 35.95 1.48
CA LEU A 86 -1.21 37.12 0.72
C LEU A 86 -1.10 38.35 1.63
N PRO A 87 -0.32 39.37 1.25
CA PRO A 87 -0.45 40.66 1.88
C PRO A 87 -1.90 41.08 1.65
N ALA A 88 -2.65 41.28 2.73
CA ALA A 88 -3.83 42.13 2.71
C ALA A 88 -3.34 43.56 2.40
N ALA A 89 -2.87 43.76 1.16
CA ALA A 89 -2.55 45.05 0.62
C ALA A 89 -3.88 45.76 0.48
N ARG A 90 -4.16 46.61 1.48
CA ARG A 90 -5.00 47.79 1.35
C ARG A 90 -5.02 48.30 -0.09
N ARG A 91 -6.19 48.37 -0.69
CA ARG A 91 -6.85 49.63 -1.04
C ARG A 91 -8.26 49.38 -1.51
#